data_AF-A0A7X6TDL6-F1
#
_entry.id   AF-A0A7X6TDL6-F1
#
_cell.length_a   1.000
_cell.length_b   1.000
_cell.length_c   1.000
_cell.angle_alpha   90.00
_cell.angle_beta   90.00
_cell.angle_gamma   90.00
#
_symmetry.space_group_name_H-M   'P 1'
#
loop_
_entity.id
_entity.type
_entity.pdbx_description
1 polymer ?
#
loop_
_entity_poly.entity_id
_entity_poly.type
_entity_poly.pdbx_seq_one_letter_code
_entity_poly.pdbx_strand_id
1 'polypeptide(L)'
;VITVTTLTGNAEQERGITATNATRTSGAEVSLDVIVNVFSVVADGEVTFTTNGGGVHIRDVAVVGEMMSLNANTITARIVETAYYDLSGRMAGRDFESLRQGAYIQKTTYDNGAVLVKKFLKPTN
;
A
#
# COMPACT_ATOMS: atom_id res chain seq x y z
N VAL A 1 6.86 7.06 6.87
CA VAL A 1 6.91 6.15 8.05
C VAL A 1 7.12 4.72 7.57
N ILE A 2 7.94 3.93 8.27
CA ILE A 2 8.12 2.50 8.00
C ILE A 2 7.61 1.71 9.21
N THR A 3 6.67 0.80 8.98
CA THR A 3 6.20 -0.13 10.00
C THR A 3 6.85 -1.48 9.76
N VAL A 4 7.59 -1.98 10.74
CA VAL A 4 8.25 -3.28 10.72
C VAL A 4 7.55 -4.21 11.70
N THR A 5 6.95 -5.27 11.18
CA THR A 5 6.35 -6.32 11.99
C THR A 5 7.39 -7.38 12.30
N THR A 6 7.64 -7.63 13.58
CA THR A 6 8.52 -8.68 14.10
C THR A 6 7.72 -9.83 14.69
N LEU A 7 8.29 -11.03 14.67
CA LEU A 7 7.83 -12.16 15.46
C LEU A 7 8.96 -12.60 16.37
N THR A 8 8.67 -12.85 17.64
CA THR A 8 9.60 -13.54 18.53
C THR A 8 9.26 -15.02 18.58
N GLY A 9 10.28 -15.86 18.41
CA GLY A 9 10.22 -17.29 18.73
C GLY A 9 10.69 -17.60 20.15
N ASN A 10 11.03 -16.58 20.95
CA ASN A 10 11.61 -16.69 22.29
C ASN A 10 10.80 -15.86 23.30
N ALA A 11 10.42 -16.48 24.42
CA ALA A 11 9.60 -15.86 25.47
C ALA A 11 10.41 -15.39 26.69
N GLU A 12 11.73 -15.63 26.74
CA GLU A 12 12.53 -15.46 27.96
C GLU A 12 13.49 -14.27 27.93
N GLN A 13 13.79 -13.72 26.74
CA GLN A 13 14.74 -12.61 26.63
C GLN A 13 14.23 -11.51 25.71
N GLU A 14 14.22 -10.28 26.21
CA GLU A 14 13.79 -9.11 25.44
C GLU A 14 14.67 -8.90 24.20
N ARG A 15 14.02 -8.54 23.10
CA ARG A 15 14.65 -8.34 21.81
C ARG A 15 14.06 -7.15 21.10
N GLY A 16 14.84 -6.61 20.18
CA GLY A 16 14.56 -5.36 19.52
C GLY A 16 15.08 -5.35 18.10
N ILE A 17 14.64 -4.33 17.39
CA ILE A 17 15.09 -3.99 16.06
C ILE A 17 15.49 -2.52 16.05
N THR A 18 16.69 -2.27 15.55
CA THR A 18 17.25 -0.94 15.30
C THR A 18 17.27 -0.67 13.81
N ALA A 19 17.41 0.60 13.43
CA ALA A 19 17.47 1.01 12.03
C ALA A 19 18.57 2.06 11.81
N THR A 20 19.18 2.04 10.64
CA THR A 20 20.00 3.15 10.13
C THR A 20 19.13 4.10 9.33
N ASN A 21 19.43 5.41 9.35
CA ASN A 21 18.68 6.44 8.63
C ASN A 21 17.16 6.49 8.96
N ALA A 22 16.76 5.89 10.07
CA ALA A 22 15.40 5.96 10.58
C ALA A 22 15.40 5.87 12.12
N THR A 23 14.51 6.61 12.76
CA THR A 23 14.36 6.65 14.21
C THR A 23 13.08 5.94 14.61
N ARG A 24 13.15 5.01 15.57
CA ARG A 24 11.96 4.35 16.11
C ARG A 24 11.09 5.38 16.84
N THR A 25 9.80 5.38 16.55
CA THR A 25 8.80 6.26 17.18
C THR A 25 7.73 5.52 17.98
N SER A 26 7.71 4.19 17.91
CA SER A 26 6.81 3.33 18.70
C SER A 26 7.49 2.73 19.92
N GLY A 27 6.77 2.64 21.05
CA GLY A 27 7.03 1.69 22.14
C GLY A 27 8.47 1.66 22.69
N ALA A 28 8.78 0.59 23.42
CA ALA A 28 10.13 0.33 23.92
C ALA A 28 11.05 -0.19 22.79
N GLU A 29 12.37 0.01 22.93
CA GLU A 29 13.37 -0.48 21.96
C GLU A 29 13.48 -2.01 21.94
N VAL A 30 13.23 -2.64 23.09
CA VAL A 30 13.23 -4.09 23.28
C VAL A 30 11.96 -4.53 23.99
N SER A 31 11.50 -5.75 23.74
CA SER A 31 10.35 -6.35 24.43
C SER A 31 10.30 -7.86 24.22
N LEU A 32 9.55 -8.55 25.08
CA LEU A 32 9.13 -9.94 24.90
C LEU A 32 7.92 -10.08 23.97
N ASP A 33 7.13 -9.02 23.80
CA ASP A 33 5.82 -9.08 23.13
C ASP A 33 5.72 -8.20 21.87
N VAL A 34 6.75 -7.40 21.57
CA VAL A 34 6.64 -6.39 20.49
C VAL A 34 6.63 -7.04 19.11
N ILE A 35 5.46 -6.93 18.49
CA ILE A 35 5.17 -7.42 17.14
C ILE A 35 5.26 -6.28 16.12
N VAL A 36 5.06 -5.02 16.49
CA VAL A 36 4.99 -3.89 15.54
C VAL A 36 5.90 -2.75 15.98
N ASN A 37 6.80 -2.35 15.08
CA ASN A 37 7.81 -1.33 15.30
C ASN A 37 7.65 -0.24 14.25
N VAL A 38 7.47 1.01 14.65
CA VAL A 38 7.26 2.15 13.75
C VAL A 38 8.51 3.00 13.73
N PHE A 39 8.98 3.34 12.54
CA PHE A 39 10.16 4.14 12.29
C PHE A 39 9.83 5.35 11.42
N SER A 40 10.35 6.52 11.80
CA SER A 40 10.36 7.71 10.94
C SER A 40 11.68 7.79 10.18
N VAL A 41 11.63 8.00 8.87
CA VAL A 41 12.83 8.07 8.02
C VAL A 41 13.45 9.46 8.18
N VAL A 42 14.78 9.51 8.36
CA VAL A 42 15.49 10.76 8.66
C VAL A 42 15.77 11.55 7.38
N ALA A 43 16.20 10.88 6.30
CA ALA A 43 16.47 11.49 5.01
C ALA A 43 16.21 10.50 3.87
N ASP A 44 16.00 11.04 2.66
CA ASP A 44 15.91 10.23 1.44
C ASP A 44 17.15 9.35 1.29
N GLY A 45 16.93 8.05 1.08
CA GLY A 45 18.00 7.08 0.99
C GLY A 45 17.58 5.70 1.50
N GLU A 46 18.59 4.85 1.71
CA GLU A 46 18.38 3.49 2.21
C GLU A 46 18.14 3.51 3.73
N VAL A 47 17.26 2.63 4.19
CA VAL A 47 17.05 2.31 5.62
C VAL A 47 17.37 0.84 5.81
N THR A 48 18.31 0.53 6.70
CA THR A 48 18.69 -0.85 7.02
C THR A 48 18.19 -1.21 8.40
N PHE A 49 17.50 -2.34 8.53
CA PHE A 49 17.01 -2.86 9.80
C PHE A 49 17.91 -3.97 10.35
N THR A 50 18.26 -3.89 11.62
CA THR A 50 19.09 -4.90 12.31
C THR A 50 18.37 -5.41 13.54
N THR A 51 18.20 -6.73 13.65
CA THR A 51 17.71 -7.35 14.88
C THR A 51 18.89 -7.58 15.84
N ASN A 52 18.66 -7.45 17.14
CA ASN A 52 19.69 -7.68 18.16
C ASN A 52 19.91 -9.17 18.49
N GLY A 53 19.43 -10.09 17.65
CA GLY A 53 19.67 -11.53 17.72
C GLY A 53 18.62 -12.37 18.47
N GLY A 54 18.91 -13.66 18.69
CA GLY A 54 18.25 -14.50 19.70
C GLY A 54 16.74 -14.79 19.57
N GLY A 55 16.20 -14.84 18.35
CA GLY A 55 14.84 -15.35 18.10
C GLY A 55 13.82 -14.35 17.57
N VAL A 56 14.21 -13.09 17.33
CA VAL A 56 13.35 -12.11 16.65
C VAL A 56 13.61 -12.11 15.14
N HIS A 57 12.52 -12.26 14.39
CA HIS A 57 12.50 -12.28 12.94
C HIS A 57 11.64 -11.15 12.40
N ILE A 58 12.12 -10.49 11.36
CA ILE A 58 11.30 -9.54 10.58
C ILE A 58 10.33 -10.37 9.75
N ARG A 59 9.03 -10.17 9.99
CA ARG A 59 7.95 -10.84 9.25
C ARG A 59 7.49 -9.98 8.07
N ASP A 60 7.32 -8.68 8.30
CA ASP A 60 6.78 -7.75 7.31
C ASP A 60 7.38 -6.36 7.46
N VAL A 61 7.48 -5.64 6.35
CA VAL A 61 7.95 -4.26 6.28
C VAL A 61 7.00 -3.48 5.38
N ALA A 62 6.24 -2.57 5.97
CA ALA A 62 5.33 -1.68 5.26
C ALA A 62 5.88 -0.26 5.24
N VAL A 63 6.11 0.28 4.04
CA VAL A 63 6.43 1.69 3.85
C VAL A 63 5.14 2.44 3.60
N VAL A 64 4.77 3.29 4.55
CA VAL A 64 3.60 4.17 4.42
C VAL A 64 4.15 5.59 4.30
N GLY A 65 3.85 6.27 3.19
CA GLY A 65 4.14 7.69 3.09
C GLY A 65 3.55 8.41 4.31
N GLU A 66 4.24 9.41 4.85
CA GLU A 66 3.55 10.28 5.79
C GLU A 66 2.34 10.85 5.06
N MET A 67 1.15 10.61 5.60
CA MET A 67 0.00 11.42 5.24
C MET A 67 0.35 12.81 5.77
N MET A 68 0.98 13.65 4.94
CA MET A 68 1.05 15.08 5.22
C MET A 68 -0.37 15.49 5.59
N SER A 69 -0.54 16.19 6.72
CA SER A 69 -1.85 16.64 7.15
C SER A 69 -2.52 17.31 5.97
N LEU A 70 -3.47 16.60 5.37
CA LEU A 70 -4.16 17.11 4.21
C LEU A 70 -5.21 18.03 4.81
N ASN A 71 -4.92 19.33 4.86
CA ASN A 71 -5.90 20.37 5.23
C ASN A 71 -6.99 20.52 4.15
N ALA A 72 -7.21 19.50 3.32
CA ALA A 72 -8.32 19.42 2.41
C ALA A 72 -9.45 18.69 3.12
N ASN A 73 -10.51 19.42 3.44
CA ASN A 73 -11.75 18.84 3.96
C ASN A 73 -12.44 17.93 2.92
N THR A 74 -12.02 18.00 1.66
CA THR A 74 -12.54 17.21 0.55
C THR A 74 -11.40 16.84 -0.41
N ILE A 75 -11.27 15.56 -0.73
CA ILE A 75 -10.48 15.08 -1.86
C ILE A 75 -11.45 14.87 -3.02
N THR A 76 -11.31 15.66 -4.07
CA THR A 76 -12.09 15.50 -5.31
C THR A 76 -11.23 14.88 -6.39
N ALA A 77 -11.72 13.81 -7.01
CA ALA A 77 -11.19 13.28 -8.26
C ALA A 77 -12.34 13.24 -9.27
N ARG A 78 -12.23 13.99 -10.36
CA ARG A 78 -13.26 14.05 -11.39
C ARG A 78 -12.97 13.01 -12.47
N ILE A 79 -13.97 12.23 -12.86
CA ILE A 79 -13.85 11.34 -14.02
C ILE A 79 -13.70 12.20 -15.27
N VAL A 80 -12.57 12.05 -15.97
CA VAL A 80 -12.29 12.67 -17.27
C VAL A 80 -12.77 11.76 -18.39
N GLU A 81 -12.54 10.46 -18.26
CA GLU A 81 -12.90 9.49 -19.30
C GLU A 81 -13.25 8.15 -18.68
N THR A 82 -14.27 7.49 -19.23
CA THR A 82 -14.49 6.05 -19.07
C THR A 82 -14.49 5.42 -20.46
N ALA A 83 -13.64 4.41 -20.64
CA ALA A 83 -13.57 3.63 -21.87
C ALA A 83 -13.53 2.14 -21.55
N TYR A 84 -14.09 1.35 -22.46
CA TYR A 84 -14.20 -0.08 -22.37
C TYR A 84 -13.33 -0.75 -23.42
N TYR A 85 -12.63 -1.79 -23.02
CA TYR A 85 -11.74 -2.55 -23.86
C TYR A 85 -12.12 -4.02 -23.80
N ASP A 86 -11.95 -4.74 -24.90
CA ASP A 86 -12.02 -6.19 -24.87
C ASP A 86 -10.84 -6.77 -24.06
N LEU A 87 -10.87 -8.08 -23.80
CA LEU A 87 -9.80 -8.76 -23.05
C LEU A 87 -8.45 -8.78 -23.78
N SER A 88 -8.42 -8.45 -25.08
CA SER A 88 -7.18 -8.28 -25.85
C SER A 88 -6.60 -6.87 -25.75
N GLY A 89 -7.28 -5.97 -25.04
CA GLY A 89 -6.86 -4.57 -24.86
C GLY A 89 -7.26 -3.65 -26.01
N ARG A 90 -8.13 -4.09 -26.93
CA ARG A 90 -8.65 -3.21 -28.00
C ARG A 90 -9.87 -2.44 -27.50
N MET A 91 -9.98 -1.17 -27.89
CA MET A 91 -11.09 -0.32 -27.48
C MET A 91 -12.41 -0.85 -28.06
N ALA A 92 -13.33 -1.22 -27.17
CA ALA A 92 -14.67 -1.72 -27.50
C ALA A 92 -15.70 -0.58 -27.57
N GLY A 93 -15.52 0.49 -26.78
CA GLY A 93 -16.41 1.64 -26.80
C GLY A 93 -16.24 2.54 -25.57
N ARG A 94 -17.09 3.57 -25.48
CA ARG A 94 -17.14 4.49 -24.32
C ARG A 94 -18.48 4.49 -23.60
N ASP A 95 -19.49 3.88 -24.20
CA ASP A 95 -20.82 3.73 -23.61
C ASP A 95 -21.04 2.26 -23.23
N PHE A 96 -21.29 2.02 -21.95
CA PHE A 96 -21.54 0.68 -21.41
C PHE A 96 -22.75 0.03 -22.07
N GLU A 97 -23.83 0.79 -22.30
CA GLU A 97 -25.10 0.25 -22.78
C GLU A 97 -24.98 -0.23 -24.24
N SER A 98 -24.11 0.41 -25.02
CA SER A 98 -23.79 0.01 -26.40
C SER A 98 -22.99 -1.29 -26.49
N LEU A 99 -22.40 -1.77 -25.39
CA LEU A 99 -21.59 -2.99 -25.40
C LEU A 99 -22.46 -4.23 -25.54
N ARG A 100 -22.01 -5.16 -26.38
CA ARG A 100 -22.56 -6.52 -26.43
C ARG A 100 -22.28 -7.25 -25.13
N GLN A 101 -23.07 -8.28 -24.83
CA GLN A 101 -22.76 -9.22 -23.76
C GLN A 101 -21.34 -9.77 -23.92
N GLY A 102 -20.58 -9.84 -22.83
CA GLY A 102 -19.21 -10.34 -22.86
C GLY A 102 -18.33 -9.82 -21.73
N ALA A 103 -17.06 -10.23 -21.74
CA ALA A 103 -16.07 -9.79 -20.78
C ALA A 103 -15.32 -8.55 -21.28
N TYR A 104 -15.16 -7.55 -20.43
CA TYR A 104 -14.49 -6.28 -20.75
C TYR A 104 -13.61 -5.79 -19.62
N ILE A 105 -12.72 -4.87 -19.99
CA ILE A 105 -11.92 -4.03 -19.11
C ILE A 105 -12.48 -2.61 -19.18
N GLN A 106 -13.00 -2.09 -18.08
CA GLN A 106 -13.28 -0.67 -17.91
C GLN A 106 -12.02 0.04 -17.45
N LYS A 107 -11.66 1.14 -18.13
CA LYS A 107 -10.60 2.07 -17.71
C LYS A 107 -11.25 3.43 -17.46
N THR A 108 -11.17 3.88 -16.22
CA THR A 108 -11.64 5.21 -15.79
C THR A 108 -10.44 6.07 -15.46
N THR A 109 -10.28 7.17 -16.20
CA THR A 109 -9.22 8.16 -15.99
C THR A 109 -9.77 9.35 -15.21
N TYR A 110 -9.05 9.78 -14.19
CA TYR A 110 -9.38 10.95 -13.38
C TYR A 110 -8.52 12.16 -13.78
N ASP A 111 -8.99 13.36 -13.42
CA ASP A 111 -8.34 14.65 -13.71
C ASP A 111 -6.96 14.81 -13.06
N ASN A 112 -6.74 14.14 -11.94
CA ASN A 112 -5.44 14.05 -11.28
C ASN A 112 -4.48 13.01 -11.92
N GLY A 113 -4.85 12.41 -13.05
CA GLY A 113 -4.06 11.40 -13.75
C GLY A 113 -4.17 9.98 -13.17
N ALA A 114 -4.89 9.78 -12.07
CA ALA A 114 -5.17 8.45 -11.56
C ALA A 114 -5.99 7.64 -12.58
N VAL A 115 -5.76 6.33 -12.61
CA VAL A 115 -6.47 5.41 -13.50
C VAL A 115 -6.99 4.24 -12.70
N LEU A 116 -8.30 4.04 -12.72
CA LEU A 116 -8.94 2.83 -12.21
C LEU A 116 -9.19 1.86 -13.37
N VAL A 117 -8.76 0.60 -13.20
CA VAL A 117 -8.98 -0.47 -14.18
C VAL A 117 -9.80 -1.59 -13.53
N LYS A 118 -10.93 -1.94 -14.11
CA LYS A 118 -11.83 -3.00 -13.61
C LYS A 118 -12.17 -3.98 -14.72
N LYS A 119 -12.06 -5.28 -14.45
CA LYS A 119 -12.59 -6.35 -15.30
C LYS A 119 -14.02 -6.68 -14.89
N PHE A 120 -14.91 -6.89 -15.84
CA PHE A 120 -16.30 -7.28 -15.58
C PHE A 120 -16.87 -8.12 -16.71
N LEU A 121 -17.94 -8.86 -16.41
CA LEU A 121 -18.79 -9.54 -17.37
C LEU A 121 -20.08 -8.71 -17.51
N LYS A 122 -20.39 -8.22 -18.71
CA LYS A 122 -21.69 -7.60 -19.00
C LYS A 122 -22.73 -8.72 -19.08
N PRO A 123 -23.74 -8.75 -18.20
CA PRO A 123 -24.79 -9.77 -18.25
C PRO A 123 -25.66 -9.59 -19.50
N THR A 124 -26.44 -10.62 -19.83
CA THR A 124 -27.57 -10.50 -20.75
C THR A 124 -28.65 -9.65 -20.08
N ASN A 125 -29.21 -8.69 -20.82
CA ASN A 125 -30.43 -7.99 -20.39
C ASN A 125 -31.62 -8.96 -20.35
#